data_AF-A0A934H3B3-F1
#
_entry.id   AF-A0A934H3B3-F1
#
_cell.length_a   1.000
_cell.length_b   1.000
_cell.length_c   1.000
_cell.angle_alpha   90.00
_cell.angle_beta   90.00
_cell.angle_gamma   90.00
#
_symmetry.space_group_name_H-M   'P 1'
#
loop_
_entity.id
_entity.type
_entity.pdbx_description
1 polymer ?
#
loop_
_entity_poly.entity_id
_entity_poly.type
_entity_poly.pdbx_seq_one_letter_code
_entity_poly.pdbx_strand_id
1 'polypeptide(L)'
;MGEKFVVQGGYSLAGRVVPAGNKNAALPILAACLLTDQEIVLRNVPVIRDVENMLAILSDLGVEVRWSGDHELTVRALNVRKAALDPGLCRQIRASILLAGPMLARCGDIELPPPGGDVIGRRRVDTHLLALRALGADIRVGRGY
;
A
#
# COMPACT_ATOMS: atom_id res chain seq x y z
N MET A 1 15.95 11.33 -20.04
CA MET A 1 17.11 11.50 -19.16
C MET A 1 16.55 11.59 -17.74
N GLY A 2 16.86 10.65 -16.84
CA GLY A 2 16.24 10.59 -15.51
C GLY A 2 16.71 11.70 -14.57
N GLU A 3 15.93 11.98 -13.53
CA GLU A 3 16.35 12.84 -12.42
C GLU A 3 17.61 12.27 -11.78
N LYS A 4 18.55 13.16 -11.41
CA LYS A 4 19.81 12.76 -10.78
C LYS A 4 20.17 13.73 -9.66
N PHE A 5 20.66 13.20 -8.56
CA PHE A 5 21.35 14.00 -7.55
C PHE A 5 22.82 14.17 -7.94
N VAL A 6 23.34 15.40 -7.85
CA VAL A 6 24.77 15.70 -7.97
C VAL A 6 25.23 16.11 -6.57
N VAL A 7 25.99 15.24 -5.91
CA VAL A 7 26.49 15.47 -4.55
C VAL A 7 27.97 15.82 -4.61
N GLN A 8 28.32 17.00 -4.11
CA GLN A 8 29.72 17.43 -3.95
C GLN A 8 30.18 17.14 -2.53
N GLY A 9 31.21 16.28 -2.39
CA GLY A 9 31.77 15.89 -1.10
C GLY A 9 32.61 16.99 -0.43
N GLY A 10 33.16 16.69 0.74
CA GLY A 10 34.06 17.59 1.50
C GLY A 10 33.40 18.33 2.67
N TYR A 11 32.12 18.10 2.93
CA TYR A 11 31.36 18.76 3.99
C TYR A 11 30.97 17.77 5.08
N SER A 12 31.18 18.16 6.35
CA SER A 12 30.60 17.44 7.49
C SER A 12 29.15 17.87 7.68
N LEU A 13 28.24 16.92 7.89
CA LEU A 13 26.85 17.22 8.22
C LEU A 13 26.77 17.80 9.64
N ALA A 14 26.14 18.96 9.79
CA ALA A 14 25.89 19.59 11.08
C ALA A 14 24.49 20.24 11.08
N GLY A 15 23.72 20.05 12.15
CA GLY A 15 22.37 20.58 12.27
C GLY A 15 21.39 19.60 12.92
N ARG A 16 20.10 19.83 12.69
CA ARG A 16 19.00 18.96 13.16
C ARG A 16 18.15 18.54 11.97
N VAL A 17 17.72 17.29 11.96
CA VAL A 17 16.74 16.74 11.01
C VAL A 17 15.62 16.10 11.79
N VAL A 18 14.38 16.30 11.34
CA VAL A 18 13.22 15.59 11.87
C VAL A 18 12.91 14.44 10.92
N PRO A 19 12.98 13.18 11.37
CA PRO A 19 12.62 12.04 10.53
C PRO A 19 11.14 12.11 10.12
N ALA A 20 10.87 11.80 8.85
CA ALA A 20 9.51 11.65 8.37
C ALA A 20 8.83 10.41 8.98
N GLY A 21 7.50 10.35 8.87
CA GLY A 21 6.71 9.20 9.26
C GLY A 21 7.21 7.87 8.66
N ASN A 22 6.95 6.77 9.37
CA ASN A 22 7.41 5.46 8.96
C ASN A 22 6.52 4.87 7.87
N LYS A 23 7.05 4.79 6.64
CA LYS A 23 6.38 4.15 5.49
C LYS A 23 5.86 2.74 5.81
N ASN A 24 6.68 1.90 6.44
CA ASN A 24 6.37 0.50 6.68
C ASN A 24 5.32 0.32 7.80
N ALA A 25 5.03 1.37 8.58
CA ALA A 25 3.85 1.44 9.43
C ALA A 25 2.65 2.00 8.66
N ALA A 26 2.84 3.04 7.85
CA ALA A 26 1.76 3.68 7.10
C ALA A 26 1.07 2.72 6.12
N LEU A 27 1.82 1.94 5.33
CA LEU A 27 1.27 1.04 4.31
C LEU A 27 0.30 -0.03 4.87
N PRO A 28 0.63 -0.81 5.92
CA PRO A 28 -0.34 -1.74 6.51
C PRO A 28 -1.50 -1.04 7.21
N ILE A 29 -1.29 0.15 7.81
CA ILE A 29 -2.38 0.93 8.42
C ILE A 29 -3.38 1.39 7.35
N LEU A 30 -2.89 1.86 6.20
CA LEU A 30 -3.72 2.23 5.05
C LEU A 30 -4.55 1.06 4.53
N ALA A 31 -3.96 -0.14 4.44
CA ALA A 31 -4.71 -1.34 4.09
C ALA A 31 -5.78 -1.68 5.15
N ALA A 32 -5.45 -1.54 6.44
CA ALA A 32 -6.37 -1.80 7.54
C ALA A 32 -7.56 -0.84 7.59
N CYS A 33 -7.46 0.36 7.00
CA CYS A 33 -8.61 1.27 6.87
C CYS A 33 -9.79 0.65 6.09
N LEU A 34 -9.54 -0.36 5.27
CA LEU A 34 -10.60 -1.13 4.60
C LEU A 34 -11.44 -1.97 5.56
N LEU A 35 -11.07 -2.15 6.83
CA LEU A 35 -11.83 -2.96 7.79
C LEU A 35 -13.01 -2.21 8.43
N THR A 36 -13.22 -0.94 8.12
CA THR A 36 -14.33 -0.15 8.64
C THR A 36 -14.89 0.81 7.58
N ASP A 37 -16.14 1.26 7.75
CA ASP A 37 -16.78 2.30 6.94
C ASP A 37 -16.68 3.70 7.57
N GLN A 38 -16.17 3.76 8.81
CA GLN A 38 -15.96 4.99 9.54
C GLN A 38 -14.81 5.81 8.94
N GLU A 39 -14.86 7.12 9.13
CA GLU A 39 -13.76 8.01 8.78
C GLU A 39 -12.58 7.79 9.72
N ILE A 40 -11.38 7.65 9.15
CA ILE A 40 -10.12 7.50 9.88
C ILE A 40 -9.21 8.68 9.52
N VAL A 41 -8.64 9.32 10.55
CA VAL A 41 -7.62 10.35 10.39
C VAL A 41 -6.26 9.77 10.79
N LEU A 42 -5.35 9.68 9.83
CA LEU A 42 -3.98 9.24 10.01
C LEU A 42 -3.05 10.45 10.05
N ARG A 43 -2.26 10.57 11.12
CA ARG A 43 -1.25 11.62 11.29
C ARG A 43 0.15 11.07 11.09
N ASN A 44 1.08 11.95 10.74
CA ASN A 44 2.48 11.61 10.48
C ASN A 44 2.63 10.59 9.35
N VAL A 45 1.86 10.75 8.27
CA VAL A 45 1.96 9.92 7.06
C VAL A 45 3.03 10.53 6.14
N PRO A 46 4.08 9.78 5.75
CA PRO A 46 5.11 10.32 4.87
C PRO A 46 4.57 10.54 3.45
N VAL A 47 4.89 11.69 2.85
CA VAL A 47 4.51 12.00 1.45
C VAL A 47 5.61 11.46 0.53
N ILE A 48 5.45 10.21 0.11
CA ILE A 48 6.41 9.50 -0.74
C ILE A 48 5.67 8.59 -1.72
N ARG A 49 6.34 8.23 -2.83
CA ARG A 49 5.77 7.46 -3.93
C ARG A 49 5.04 6.18 -3.52
N ASP A 50 5.56 5.43 -2.56
CA ASP A 50 4.90 4.20 -2.10
C ASP A 50 3.56 4.49 -1.42
N VAL A 51 3.47 5.56 -0.61
CA VAL A 51 2.21 5.97 -0.01
C VAL A 51 1.26 6.43 -1.11
N GLU A 52 1.72 7.24 -2.05
CA GLU A 52 0.91 7.71 -3.19
C GLU A 52 0.36 6.53 -4.02
N ASN A 53 1.18 5.52 -4.30
CA ASN A 53 0.77 4.32 -5.03
C ASN A 53 -0.28 3.53 -4.25
N MET A 54 -0.14 3.38 -2.93
CA MET A 54 -1.15 2.73 -2.10
C MET A 54 -2.46 3.53 -2.10
N LEU A 55 -2.40 4.85 -1.98
CA LEU A 55 -3.58 5.73 -2.03
C LEU A 55 -4.28 5.65 -3.40
N ALA A 56 -3.53 5.55 -4.49
CA ALA A 56 -4.11 5.36 -5.83
C ALA A 56 -4.88 4.03 -5.92
N ILE A 57 -4.36 2.94 -5.35
CA ILE A 57 -5.06 1.65 -5.30
C ILE A 57 -6.33 1.75 -4.44
N LEU A 58 -6.25 2.40 -3.27
CA LEU A 58 -7.41 2.61 -2.41
C LEU A 58 -8.49 3.46 -3.11
N SER A 59 -8.11 4.52 -3.82
CA SER A 59 -9.04 5.31 -4.64
C SER A 59 -9.69 4.49 -5.75
N ASP A 60 -8.93 3.63 -6.45
CA ASP A 60 -9.45 2.71 -7.46
C ASP A 60 -10.45 1.68 -6.89
N LEU A 61 -10.30 1.33 -5.62
CA LEU A 61 -11.25 0.50 -4.86
C LEU A 61 -12.53 1.25 -4.44
N GLY A 62 -12.59 2.56 -4.65
CA GLY A 62 -13.71 3.42 -4.23
C GLY A 62 -13.58 3.96 -2.80
N VAL A 63 -12.37 3.93 -2.22
CA VAL A 63 -12.08 4.58 -0.93
C VAL A 63 -11.86 6.06 -1.15
N GLU A 64 -12.51 6.89 -0.33
CA GLU A 64 -12.26 8.33 -0.31
C GLU A 64 -10.97 8.60 0.48
N VAL A 65 -9.98 9.22 -0.17
CA VAL A 65 -8.71 9.62 0.46
C VAL A 65 -8.46 11.10 0.22
N ARG A 66 -8.13 11.84 1.28
CA ARG A 66 -7.88 13.28 1.20
C ARG A 66 -6.76 13.67 2.16
N TRP A 67 -5.79 14.42 1.67
CA TRP A 67 -4.85 15.13 2.54
C TRP A 67 -5.58 16.29 3.22
N SER A 68 -5.67 16.25 4.55
CA SER A 68 -6.33 17.27 5.37
C SER A 68 -5.36 18.31 5.94
N GLY A 69 -4.05 18.04 5.88
CA GLY A 69 -2.98 18.92 6.30
C GLY A 69 -1.61 18.32 6.02
N ASP A 70 -0.55 18.92 6.59
CA ASP A 70 0.81 18.42 6.46
C ASP A 70 0.94 17.05 7.13
N HIS A 71 1.22 16.02 6.32
CA HIS A 71 1.34 14.64 6.80
C HIS A 71 0.07 14.10 7.51
N GLU A 72 -1.09 14.69 7.25
CA GLU A 72 -2.39 14.24 7.77
C GLU A 72 -3.32 13.80 6.63
N LEU A 73 -3.80 12.58 6.73
CA LEU A 73 -4.61 11.92 5.72
C LEU A 73 -5.94 11.45 6.33
N THR A 74 -7.05 11.88 5.73
CA THR A 74 -8.38 11.34 5.99
C THR A 74 -8.68 10.21 5.00
N VAL A 75 -9.14 9.07 5.52
CA VAL A 75 -9.50 7.88 4.73
C VAL A 75 -10.90 7.42 5.13
N ARG A 76 -11.78 7.21 4.14
CA ARG A 76 -13.13 6.68 4.37
C ARG A 76 -13.49 5.63 3.31
N ALA A 77 -13.61 4.39 3.76
CA ALA A 77 -13.88 3.24 2.90
C ALA A 77 -15.38 2.91 2.88
N LEU A 78 -16.28 3.86 2.63
CA LEU A 78 -17.73 3.61 2.72
C LEU A 78 -18.27 2.72 1.58
N ASN A 79 -17.76 2.91 0.36
CA ASN A 79 -18.34 2.35 -0.87
C ASN A 79 -17.40 1.36 -1.59
N VAL A 80 -16.62 0.57 -0.84
CA VAL A 80 -15.71 -0.44 -1.43
C VAL A 80 -16.54 -1.50 -2.16
N ARG A 81 -16.38 -1.58 -3.48
CA ARG A 81 -17.18 -2.48 -4.35
C ARG A 81 -16.36 -3.30 -5.34
N LYS A 82 -15.10 -2.92 -5.60
CA LYS A 82 -14.28 -3.52 -6.64
C LYS A 82 -13.46 -4.68 -6.06
N ALA A 83 -13.67 -5.90 -6.55
CA ALA A 83 -12.87 -7.06 -6.15
C ALA A 83 -11.53 -7.15 -6.91
N ALA A 84 -11.47 -6.63 -8.14
CA ALA A 84 -10.30 -6.73 -9.01
C ALA A 84 -9.45 -5.44 -8.97
N LEU A 85 -8.20 -5.55 -8.51
CA LEU A 85 -7.28 -4.41 -8.47
C LEU A 85 -6.67 -4.11 -9.84
N ASP A 86 -6.37 -2.84 -10.11
CA ASP A 86 -5.61 -2.43 -11.30
C ASP A 86 -4.19 -3.06 -11.30
N PRO A 87 -3.85 -3.88 -12.32
CA PRO A 87 -2.53 -4.51 -12.42
C PRO A 87 -1.37 -3.51 -12.59
N GLY A 88 -1.61 -2.39 -13.26
CA GLY A 88 -0.66 -1.30 -13.42
C GLY A 88 -0.29 -0.67 -12.09
N LEU A 89 -1.27 -0.41 -11.23
CA LEU A 89 -1.03 0.13 -9.87
C LEU A 89 -0.34 -0.91 -8.97
N CYS A 90 -0.79 -2.17 -8.98
CA CYS A 90 -0.19 -3.23 -8.16
C CYS A 90 1.28 -3.52 -8.53
N ARG A 91 1.66 -3.34 -9.80
CA ARG A 91 3.05 -3.46 -10.25
C ARG A 91 3.96 -2.34 -9.72
N GLN A 92 3.40 -1.20 -9.33
CA GLN A 92 4.20 -0.08 -8.83
C GLN A 92 4.57 -0.23 -7.35
N ILE A 93 3.85 -1.06 -6.58
CA ILE A 93 4.12 -1.24 -5.17
C ILE A 93 3.92 -2.67 -4.70
N ARG A 94 4.96 -3.22 -4.07
CA ARG A 94 4.95 -4.57 -3.52
C ARG A 94 3.93 -4.76 -2.40
N ALA A 95 3.71 -3.71 -1.61
CA ALA A 95 2.80 -3.72 -0.47
C ALA A 95 1.32 -3.87 -0.85
N SER A 96 0.98 -3.87 -2.15
CA SER A 96 -0.39 -4.20 -2.63
C SER A 96 -0.91 -5.54 -2.10
N ILE A 97 -0.02 -6.51 -1.81
CA ILE A 97 -0.38 -7.78 -1.15
C ILE A 97 -1.09 -7.60 0.21
N LEU A 98 -0.84 -6.49 0.91
CA LEU A 98 -1.44 -6.22 2.22
C LEU A 98 -2.96 -5.98 2.12
N LEU A 99 -3.48 -5.67 0.93
CA LEU A 99 -4.91 -5.48 0.69
C LEU A 99 -5.69 -6.80 0.70
N ALA A 100 -5.02 -7.94 0.48
CA ALA A 100 -5.67 -9.24 0.38
C ALA A 100 -6.47 -9.59 1.65
N GLY A 101 -5.89 -9.39 2.83
CA GLY A 101 -6.55 -9.70 4.10
C GLY A 101 -7.81 -8.85 4.33
N PRO A 102 -7.69 -7.51 4.37
CA PRO A 102 -8.83 -6.63 4.57
C PRO A 102 -9.93 -6.77 3.51
N MET A 103 -9.58 -6.93 2.24
CA MET A 103 -10.58 -7.12 1.17
C MET A 103 -11.30 -8.46 1.29
N LEU A 104 -10.58 -9.56 1.58
CA LEU A 104 -11.24 -10.85 1.82
C LEU A 104 -12.18 -10.78 3.02
N ALA A 105 -11.77 -10.13 4.11
CA ALA A 105 -12.61 -9.96 5.30
C ALA A 105 -13.84 -9.09 5.02
N ARG A 106 -13.70 -8.04 4.19
CA ARG A 106 -14.76 -7.06 3.94
C ARG A 106 -15.72 -7.48 2.82
N CYS A 107 -15.18 -7.94 1.70
CA CYS A 107 -15.91 -8.19 0.46
C CYS A 107 -16.13 -9.69 0.20
N GLY A 108 -15.41 -10.58 0.90
CA GLY A 108 -15.47 -12.02 0.70
C GLY A 108 -14.60 -12.54 -0.45
N ASP A 109 -14.16 -11.66 -1.35
CA ASP A 109 -13.29 -11.98 -2.49
C ASP A 109 -12.29 -10.84 -2.81
N ILE A 110 -11.24 -11.20 -3.55
CA ILE A 110 -10.30 -10.26 -4.17
C ILE A 110 -9.59 -10.96 -5.33
N GLU A 111 -9.42 -10.25 -6.45
CA GLU A 111 -8.48 -10.61 -7.50
C GLU A 111 -7.25 -9.71 -7.39
N LEU A 112 -6.13 -10.32 -6.99
CA LEU A 112 -4.87 -9.63 -6.73
C LEU A 112 -3.86 -9.91 -7.86
N PRO A 113 -3.49 -8.90 -8.67
CA PRO A 113 -2.38 -9.00 -9.61
C PRO A 113 -1.04 -9.23 -8.89
N PRO A 114 -0.02 -9.78 -9.57
CA PRO A 114 1.31 -9.93 -9.00
C PRO A 114 1.85 -8.60 -8.45
N PRO A 115 2.25 -8.55 -7.16
CA PRO A 115 2.86 -7.37 -6.60
C PRO A 115 4.18 -7.14 -7.31
N GLY A 116 4.35 -5.92 -7.83
CA GLY A 116 5.64 -5.48 -8.33
C GLY A 116 6.45 -4.85 -7.22
N GLY A 117 7.13 -3.75 -7.53
CA GLY A 117 8.00 -3.03 -6.60
C GLY A 117 9.27 -3.79 -6.22
N ASP A 118 10.40 -3.09 -6.31
CA ASP A 118 11.74 -3.52 -5.90
C ASP A 118 12.23 -4.86 -6.48
N VAL A 119 13.14 -4.78 -7.46
CA VAL A 119 13.91 -5.93 -7.99
C VAL A 119 15.07 -6.27 -7.04
N ILE A 120 14.76 -6.56 -5.78
CA ILE A 120 15.76 -6.94 -4.75
C ILE A 120 15.68 -8.47 -4.53
N GLY A 121 15.83 -9.22 -5.62
CA GLY A 121 15.84 -10.68 -5.61
C GLY A 121 14.45 -11.34 -5.48
N ARG A 122 14.44 -12.65 -5.22
CA ARG A 122 13.20 -13.45 -5.09
C ARG A 122 12.56 -13.17 -3.74
N ARG A 123 11.45 -12.44 -3.76
CA ARG A 123 10.62 -12.22 -2.58
C ARG A 123 9.27 -12.89 -2.86
N ARG A 124 9.02 -14.04 -2.23
CA ARG A 124 7.78 -14.79 -2.41
C ARG A 124 6.65 -14.19 -1.56
N VAL A 125 5.42 -14.50 -1.93
CA VAL A 125 4.21 -14.18 -1.14
C VAL A 125 3.45 -15.44 -0.74
N ASP A 126 4.04 -16.61 -0.97
CA ASP A 126 3.52 -17.92 -0.61
C ASP A 126 3.03 -18.00 0.85
N THR A 127 3.77 -17.41 1.79
CA THR A 127 3.37 -17.37 3.19
C THR A 127 2.04 -16.64 3.41
N HIS A 128 1.77 -15.55 2.69
CA HIS A 128 0.47 -14.86 2.74
C HIS A 128 -0.65 -15.79 2.23
N LEU A 129 -0.41 -16.49 1.11
CA LEU A 129 -1.38 -17.39 0.52
C LEU A 129 -1.67 -18.59 1.43
N LEU A 130 -0.64 -19.17 2.06
CA LEU A 130 -0.78 -20.26 3.01
C LEU A 130 -1.58 -19.83 4.24
N ALA A 131 -1.30 -18.66 4.80
CA ALA A 131 -2.03 -18.14 5.95
C ALA A 131 -3.51 -17.88 5.61
N LEU A 132 -3.80 -17.26 4.47
CA LEU A 132 -5.18 -17.00 4.03
C LEU A 132 -5.97 -18.30 3.75
N ARG A 133 -5.33 -19.32 3.17
CA ARG A 133 -5.93 -20.66 3.03
C ARG A 133 -6.24 -21.30 4.37
N ALA A 134 -5.31 -21.20 5.33
CA ALA A 134 -5.52 -21.73 6.68
C ALA A 134 -6.69 -21.03 7.42
N LEU A 135 -7.01 -19.79 7.03
CA LEU A 135 -8.17 -19.03 7.51
C LEU A 135 -9.47 -19.33 6.71
N GLY A 136 -9.43 -20.24 5.73
CA GLY A 136 -10.61 -20.69 4.99
C GLY A 136 -10.80 -20.10 3.58
N ALA A 137 -9.86 -19.31 3.07
CA ALA A 137 -9.96 -18.76 1.72
C ALA A 137 -9.66 -19.82 0.63
N ASP A 138 -10.50 -19.90 -0.42
CA ASP A 138 -10.15 -20.59 -1.66
C ASP A 138 -9.21 -19.71 -2.48
N ILE A 139 -8.01 -20.21 -2.80
CA ILE A 139 -6.99 -19.45 -3.54
C ILE A 139 -6.59 -20.19 -4.80
N ARG A 140 -6.92 -19.56 -5.94
CA ARG A 140 -6.51 -20.00 -7.28
C ARG A 140 -5.38 -19.10 -7.79
N VAL A 141 -4.33 -19.72 -8.29
CA VAL A 141 -3.14 -19.04 -8.80
C VAL A 141 -3.14 -19.21 -10.31
N GLY A 142 -3.34 -18.12 -11.05
CA GLY A 142 -3.35 -18.10 -12.51
C GLY A 142 -1.95 -17.96 -13.11
N ARG A 143 -1.82 -18.08 -14.44
CA ARG A 143 -0.52 -18.05 -15.16
C ARG A 143 0.31 -16.78 -14.97
N GLY A 144 -0.27 -15.71 -14.43
CA GLY A 144 0.45 -14.47 -14.11
C GLY A 144 1.24 -14.52 -12.80
N TYR A 145 1.13 -15.60 -12.01
CA TYR A 145 1.52 -15.65 -10.61
C TYR A 145 2.22 -16.96 -10.24
#